data_AF-A0A7J7RKM6-F1
#
_entry.id   AF-A0A7J7RKM6-F1
#
_cell.length_a   1.000
_cell.length_b   1.000
_cell.length_c   1.000
_cell.angle_alpha   90.00
_cell.angle_beta   90.00
_cell.angle_gamma   90.00
#
_symmetry.space_group_name_H-M   'P 1'
#
loop_
_entity.id
_entity.type
_entity.pdbx_description
1 polymer ?
#
loop_
_entity_poly.entity_id
_entity_poly.type
_entity_poly.pdbx_seq_one_letter_code
_entity_poly.pdbx_strand_id
1 'polypeptide(L)'
;MAAGSAPTQLQLRATIRTKTGSCVPREWIYHLTEGSTDLRTEGRPDMKTELFSSSCPGGIMLKETGQGYQRFLLYNRSPYPPEKCVEEFQSLTSCLDSKAFLLTPRKQEACK
;
A
#
# COMPACT_ATOMS: atom_id res chain seq x y z
N MET A 1 -10.38 -5.30 -33.02
CA MET A 1 -9.18 -5.02 -32.21
C MET A 1 -9.04 -6.17 -31.24
N ALA A 2 -7.92 -6.91 -31.23
CA ALA A 2 -7.70 -7.92 -30.20
C ALA A 2 -7.62 -7.16 -28.86
N ALA A 3 -8.65 -7.30 -28.02
CA ALA A 3 -8.53 -6.91 -26.63
C ALA A 3 -7.43 -7.80 -26.05
N GLY A 4 -6.21 -7.25 -25.91
CA GLY A 4 -5.14 -7.96 -25.21
C GLY A 4 -5.69 -8.39 -23.86
N SER A 5 -5.52 -9.67 -23.52
CA SER A 5 -6.00 -10.23 -22.26
C SER A 5 -5.57 -9.32 -21.11
N ALA A 6 -6.50 -8.95 -20.23
CA ALA A 6 -6.18 -8.15 -19.06
C ALA A 6 -5.01 -8.81 -18.29
N PRO A 7 -4.02 -8.04 -17.81
CA PRO A 7 -2.90 -8.61 -17.08
C PRO A 7 -3.42 -9.33 -15.84
N THR A 8 -2.94 -10.55 -15.61
CA THR A 8 -3.31 -11.37 -14.44
C THR A 8 -2.33 -11.21 -13.29
N GLN A 9 -1.24 -10.46 -13.50
CA GLN A 9 -0.16 -10.27 -12.54
C GLN A 9 0.37 -8.82 -12.57
N LEU A 10 0.82 -8.35 -11.42
CA LEU A 10 1.51 -7.08 -11.24
C LEU A 10 2.84 -7.32 -10.52
N GLN A 11 3.94 -6.83 -11.08
CA GLN A 11 5.25 -6.84 -10.43
C GLN A 11 5.44 -5.52 -9.67
N LEU A 12 5.58 -5.60 -8.34
CA LEU A 12 5.87 -4.44 -7.49
C LEU A 12 7.34 -4.47 -7.08
N ARG A 13 8.07 -3.39 -7.39
CA ARG A 13 9.43 -3.14 -6.92
C ARG A 13 9.44 -1.97 -5.96
N ALA A 14 10.22 -2.06 -4.90
CA ALA A 14 10.44 -0.96 -3.97
C ALA A 14 11.87 -0.97 -3.42
N THR A 15 12.38 0.20 -3.05
CA THR A 15 13.64 0.32 -2.31
C THR A 15 13.38 1.05 -1.00
N ILE A 16 13.56 0.36 0.13
CA ILE A 16 13.25 0.89 1.46
C ILE A 16 14.46 1.66 1.99
N ARG A 17 14.28 2.96 2.28
CA ARG A 17 15.24 3.76 3.04
C ARG A 17 15.10 3.47 4.53
N THR A 18 16.11 2.85 5.11
CA THR A 18 16.18 2.60 6.56
C THR A 18 16.61 3.87 7.32
N LYS A 19 16.36 3.91 8.64
CA LYS A 19 16.75 5.05 9.48
C LYS A 19 18.27 5.29 9.50
N THR A 20 19.06 4.23 9.37
CA THR A 20 20.53 4.30 9.28
C THR A 20 21.04 4.82 7.94
N GLY A 21 20.14 5.08 6.98
CA GLY A 21 20.49 5.56 5.65
C GLY A 21 20.70 4.44 4.62
N SER A 22 20.68 3.16 5.00
CA SER A 22 20.83 2.05 4.06
C SER A 22 19.59 1.88 3.17
N CYS A 23 19.80 1.49 1.92
CA CYS A 23 18.75 1.18 0.95
C CYS A 23 18.57 -0.33 0.81
N VAL A 24 17.35 -0.83 0.99
CA VAL A 24 17.03 -2.26 0.92
C VAL A 24 16.03 -2.51 -0.21
N PRO A 25 16.46 -3.10 -1.34
CA PRO A 25 15.56 -3.40 -2.46
C PRO A 25 14.63 -4.57 -2.12
N ARG A 26 13.42 -4.54 -2.67
CA ARG A 26 12.36 -5.53 -2.48
C ARG A 26 11.54 -5.69 -3.76
N GLU A 27 11.04 -6.89 -3.96
CA GLU A 27 10.20 -7.24 -5.08
C GLU A 27 9.08 -8.18 -4.62
N TRP A 28 7.90 -8.00 -5.20
CA TRP A 28 6.73 -8.85 -5.00
C TRP A 28 5.97 -9.01 -6.31
N ILE A 29 5.28 -10.13 -6.43
CA ILE A 29 4.31 -10.37 -7.51
C ILE A 29 2.92 -10.43 -6.87
N TYR A 30 2.01 -9.62 -7.38
CA TYR A 30 0.59 -9.67 -7.03
C TYR A 30 -0.19 -10.34 -8.15
N HIS A 31 -1.08 -11.25 -7.79
CA HIS A 31 -2.05 -11.86 -8.71
C HIS A 31 -3.37 -11.11 -8.66
N LEU A 32 -3.92 -10.88 -9.85
CA LEU A 32 -5.21 -10.25 -10.08
C LEU A 32 -6.26 -11.34 -10.33
N THR A 33 -7.45 -11.15 -9.76
CA THR A 33 -8.59 -12.04 -9.99
C THR A 33 -9.63 -11.28 -10.79
N GLU A 34 -10.15 -11.89 -11.86
CA GLU A 34 -11.17 -11.28 -12.70
C GLU A 34 -12.41 -10.90 -11.86
N GLY A 35 -12.90 -9.68 -12.05
CA GLY A 35 -14.05 -9.14 -11.30
C GLY A 35 -13.76 -8.69 -9.86
N SER A 36 -12.49 -8.75 -9.40
CA SER A 36 -12.09 -8.26 -8.07
C SER A 36 -10.97 -7.22 -8.16
N THR A 37 -10.96 -6.29 -7.21
CA THR A 37 -9.84 -5.36 -6.98
C THR A 37 -8.85 -5.87 -5.94
N ASP A 38 -9.14 -7.02 -5.31
CA ASP A 38 -8.28 -7.62 -4.31
C ASP A 38 -6.98 -8.12 -4.93
N LEU A 39 -5.86 -7.90 -4.23
CA LEU A 39 -4.56 -8.40 -4.62
C LEU A 39 -4.15 -9.59 -3.74
N ARG A 40 -3.64 -10.64 -4.38
CA ARG A 40 -3.01 -11.80 -3.71
C ARG A 40 -1.51 -11.75 -3.93
N THR A 41 -0.72 -11.87 -2.87
CA THR A 41 0.75 -11.81 -2.98
C THR A 41 1.33 -13.21 -3.17
N GLU A 42 2.17 -13.39 -4.18
CA GLU A 42 2.87 -14.66 -4.39
C GLU A 42 3.69 -15.07 -3.16
N GLY A 43 3.64 -16.37 -2.81
CA GLY A 43 4.29 -16.91 -1.61
C GLY A 43 3.63 -16.55 -0.27
N ARG A 44 2.47 -15.86 -0.28
CA ARG A 44 1.72 -15.49 0.94
C ARG A 44 0.22 -15.81 0.78
N PRO A 45 -0.18 -17.09 0.80
CA PRO A 45 -1.55 -17.50 0.50
C PRO A 45 -2.59 -16.93 1.48
N ASP A 46 -2.23 -16.81 2.76
CA ASP A 46 -3.11 -16.27 3.80
C ASP A 46 -3.27 -14.75 3.74
N MET A 47 -2.48 -14.07 2.91
CA MET A 47 -2.51 -12.62 2.78
C MET A 47 -3.55 -12.17 1.75
N LYS A 48 -4.34 -11.18 2.13
CA LYS A 48 -5.28 -10.45 1.26
C LYS A 48 -4.98 -8.96 1.36
N THR A 49 -4.96 -8.27 0.21
CA THR A 49 -4.86 -6.82 0.14
C THR A 49 -6.09 -6.26 -0.57
N GLU A 50 -6.91 -5.50 0.15
CA GLU A 50 -8.10 -4.83 -0.38
C GLU A 50 -7.77 -3.38 -0.71
N LEU A 51 -8.27 -2.87 -1.85
CA LEU A 51 -7.98 -1.52 -2.35
C LEU A 51 -9.19 -0.60 -2.15
N PHE A 52 -8.94 0.59 -1.58
CA PHE A 52 -9.94 1.62 -1.35
C PHE A 52 -9.51 2.95 -1.97
N SER A 53 -10.48 3.72 -2.44
CA SER A 53 -10.26 5.11 -2.79
C SER A 53 -9.83 5.91 -1.55
N SER A 54 -8.89 6.83 -1.73
CA SER A 54 -8.53 7.80 -0.70
C SER A 54 -9.33 9.08 -0.92
N SER A 55 -9.65 9.78 0.17
CA SER A 55 -10.15 11.16 0.11
C SER A 55 -9.11 12.13 -0.49
N CYS A 56 -7.84 11.73 -0.51
CA CYS A 56 -6.76 12.58 -0.99
C CYS A 56 -6.42 12.38 -2.46
N PRO A 57 -6.25 13.49 -3.22
CA PRO A 57 -5.81 13.43 -4.60
C PRO A 57 -4.52 12.63 -4.77
N GLY A 58 -4.52 11.70 -5.72
CA GLY A 58 -3.39 10.80 -5.97
C GLY A 58 -3.10 9.81 -4.84
N GLY A 59 -4.01 9.67 -3.87
CA GLY A 59 -3.92 8.73 -2.76
C GLY A 59 -4.59 7.39 -3.05
N ILE A 60 -4.10 6.33 -2.41
CA ILE A 60 -4.76 5.03 -2.35
C ILE A 60 -4.62 4.47 -0.93
N MET A 61 -5.69 3.85 -0.44
CA MET A 61 -5.68 3.17 0.85
C MET A 61 -5.77 1.66 0.64
N LEU A 62 -4.93 0.93 1.37
CA LEU A 62 -4.91 -0.53 1.37
C LEU A 62 -5.35 -1.03 2.74
N LYS A 63 -6.10 -2.13 2.77
CA LYS A 63 -6.27 -2.95 3.97
C LYS A 63 -5.59 -4.29 3.72
N GLU A 64 -4.57 -4.59 4.52
CA GLU A 64 -3.89 -5.88 4.48
C GLU A 64 -4.35 -6.73 5.66
N THR A 65 -4.74 -7.96 5.35
CA THR A 65 -5.08 -8.98 6.34
C THR A 65 -4.23 -10.21 6.09
N GLY A 66 -3.70 -10.82 7.15
CA GLY A 66 -2.94 -12.06 7.09
C GLY A 66 -3.01 -12.81 8.42
N GLN A 67 -2.21 -13.86 8.57
CA GLN A 67 -2.22 -14.67 9.78
C GLN A 67 -1.80 -13.85 11.01
N GLY A 68 -2.76 -13.57 11.90
CA GLY A 68 -2.52 -12.85 13.15
C GLY A 68 -2.33 -11.33 13.01
N TYR A 69 -2.60 -10.73 11.85
CA TYR A 69 -2.52 -9.28 11.70
C TYR A 69 -3.55 -8.71 10.72
N GLN A 70 -3.95 -7.48 11.00
CA GLN A 70 -4.70 -6.60 10.11
C GLN A 70 -4.10 -5.20 10.20
N ARG A 71 -3.94 -4.50 9.07
CA ARG A 71 -3.47 -3.12 9.06
C ARG A 71 -4.00 -2.33 7.88
N PHE A 72 -4.16 -1.04 8.08
CA PHE A 72 -4.42 -0.08 7.00
C PHE A 72 -3.13 0.62 6.60
N LEU A 73 -2.94 0.84 5.31
CA LEU A 73 -1.77 1.49 4.72
C LEU A 73 -2.22 2.60 3.78
N LEU A 74 -1.58 3.77 3.87
CA LEU A 74 -1.83 4.91 2.98
C LEU A 74 -0.62 5.13 2.06
N TYR A 75 -0.89 5.24 0.77
CA TYR A 75 0.10 5.63 -0.23
C TYR A 75 -0.38 6.86 -1.01
N ASN A 76 0.54 7.68 -1.50
CA ASN A 76 0.24 8.82 -2.34
C ASN A 76 1.28 8.97 -3.47
N ARG A 77 0.88 9.55 -4.60
CA ARG A 77 1.78 9.88 -5.71
C ARG A 77 2.78 10.99 -5.35
N SER A 78 2.41 11.91 -4.46
CA SER A 78 3.34 12.88 -3.86
C SER A 78 4.05 12.25 -2.67
N PRO A 79 5.39 12.44 -2.51
CA PRO A 79 6.09 12.02 -1.30
C PRO A 79 5.67 12.84 -0.07
N TYR A 80 5.17 14.06 -0.28
CA TYR A 80 4.69 14.97 0.76
C TYR A 80 3.25 15.41 0.45
N PRO A 81 2.24 14.53 0.65
CA PRO A 81 0.84 14.93 0.53
C PRO A 81 0.49 15.95 1.63
N PRO A 82 -0.62 16.71 1.47
CA PRO A 82 -1.14 17.61 2.49
C PRO A 82 -1.34 16.91 3.83
N GLU A 83 -1.08 17.59 4.94
CA GLU A 83 -1.22 17.04 6.29
C GLU A 83 -2.64 16.53 6.58
N LYS A 84 -3.65 17.25 6.08
CA LYS A 84 -5.06 16.87 6.14
C LYS A 84 -5.31 15.45 5.62
N CYS A 85 -4.54 14.97 4.65
CA CYS A 85 -4.64 13.60 4.15
C CYS A 85 -4.29 12.54 5.18
N VAL A 86 -3.26 12.84 5.97
CA VAL A 86 -2.78 11.97 7.03
C VAL A 86 -3.78 11.97 8.18
N GLU A 87 -4.32 13.15 8.53
CA GLU A 87 -5.33 13.32 9.57
C GLU A 87 -6.65 12.60 9.24
N GLU A 88 -7.14 12.73 8.01
CA GLU A 88 -8.34 12.05 7.54
C GLU A 88 -8.17 10.52 7.56
N PHE A 89 -7.01 10.02 7.10
CA PHE A 89 -6.68 8.60 7.16
C PHE A 89 -6.58 8.09 8.60
N GLN A 90 -5.90 8.83 9.50
CA GLN A 90 -5.78 8.47 10.90
C GLN A 90 -7.15 8.45 11.60
N SER A 91 -7.99 9.45 11.33
CA SER A 91 -9.34 9.54 11.90
C SER A 91 -10.21 8.36 11.42
N LEU A 92 -10.21 8.09 10.11
CA LEU A 92 -10.96 6.99 9.52
C LEU A 92 -10.53 5.63 10.11
N THR A 93 -9.23 5.36 10.15
CA THR A 93 -8.71 4.07 10.63
C THR A 93 -8.90 3.89 12.13
N SER A 94 -8.82 4.96 12.92
CA SER A 94 -9.15 4.94 14.34
C SER A 94 -10.63 4.63 14.59
N CYS A 95 -11.54 5.14 13.75
CA CYS A 95 -12.97 4.79 13.81
C CYS A 95 -13.24 3.32 13.45
N LEU A 96 -12.34 2.67 12.69
CA LEU A 96 -12.37 1.25 12.36
C LEU A 96 -11.55 0.39 13.34
N ASP A 97 -11.42 0.86 14.58
CA ASP A 97 -10.66 0.23 15.68
C ASP A 97 -9.17 -0.03 15.42
N SER A 98 -8.60 0.53 14.35
CA SER A 98 -7.17 0.48 14.07
C SER A 98 -6.46 1.71 14.64
N LYS A 99 -6.35 1.75 15.97
CA LYS A 99 -5.90 2.93 16.73
C LYS A 99 -4.38 3.16 16.72
N ALA A 100 -3.60 2.10 16.54
CA ALA A 100 -2.14 2.21 16.46
C ALA A 100 -1.75 2.87 15.13
N PHE A 101 -1.00 3.97 15.20
CA PHE A 101 -0.67 4.80 14.04
C PHE A 101 0.83 4.99 13.87
N LEU A 102 1.31 4.92 12.63
CA LEU A 102 2.71 5.15 12.27
C LEU A 102 2.80 6.04 11.04
N LEU A 103 3.51 7.16 11.17
CA LEU A 103 3.86 8.05 10.07
C LEU A 103 5.31 7.83 9.65
N THR A 104 5.57 7.61 8.37
CA THR A 104 6.93 7.55 7.84
C THR A 104 7.57 8.95 7.90
N PRO A 105 8.76 9.11 8.51
CA PRO A 105 9.33 10.45 8.73
C PRO A 105 9.69 11.20 7.45
N ARG A 106 10.04 10.48 6.38
CA ARG A 106 10.39 11.04 5.05
C ARG A 106 11.45 12.15 5.11
N LYS A 107 12.38 12.08 6.08
CA LYS A 107 13.46 13.08 6.27
C LYS A 107 14.70 12.84 5.40
N GLN A 108 14.74 11.72 4.69
CA GLN A 108 15.85 11.32 3.81
C GLN A 108 15.32 11.12 2.40
N GLU A 109 16.18 11.34 1.41
CA GLU A 109 15.83 11.12 0.02
C GLU A 109 15.46 9.66 -0.28
N ALA A 110 14.59 9.49 -1.28
CA ALA A 110 14.27 8.18 -1.82
C ALA A 110 15.53 7.45 -2.28
N CYS A 111 15.52 6.13 -2.17
CA CYS A 111 16.55 5.30 -2.78
C CYS A 111 16.32 5.20 -4.30
N LYS A 112 17.37 4.81 -5.03
CA LYS A 112 17.26 4.43 -6.44
C LYS A 112 16.52 3.10 -6.62
#